data_AF-A0A3M1HW41-F1
#
_entry.id   AF-A0A3M1HW41-F1
#
_cell.length_a   1.000
_cell.length_b   1.000
_cell.length_c   1.000
_cell.angle_alpha   90.00
_cell.angle_beta   90.00
_cell.angle_gamma   90.00
#
_symmetry.space_group_name_H-M   'P 1'
#
loop_
_entity.id
_entity.type
_entity.pdbx_description
1 polymer ?
#
loop_
_entity_poly.entity_id
_entity_poly.type
_entity_poly.pdbx_seq_one_letter_code
_entity_poly.pdbx_strand_id
1 'polypeptide(L)'
;MDWSPTILEGLYGKDLLLTQDWSTEEIEELAKVAQWMERKDRKGESLMLFPNQLAYALFFDNSTRTKSAWAGGAARLGMMPVIVDGSSTQVAHGETAEETGAML
;
A
#
# COMPACT_ATOMS: atom_id res chain seq x y z
N MET A 1 14.67 -5.11 16.13
CA MET A 1 14.38 -4.49 14.82
C MET A 1 15.14 -3.18 14.79
N ASP A 2 15.59 -2.72 13.63
CA ASP A 2 16.55 -1.62 13.46
C ASP A 2 15.91 -0.26 13.14
N TRP A 3 14.58 -0.19 13.21
CA TRP A 3 13.81 1.04 13.04
C TRP A 3 13.26 1.61 14.36
N SER A 4 12.89 2.88 14.35
CA SER A 4 12.25 3.60 15.47
C SER A 4 10.75 3.32 15.55
N PRO A 5 10.25 2.61 16.58
CA PRO A 5 8.82 2.32 16.72
C PRO A 5 7.97 3.58 16.89
N THR A 6 8.49 4.58 17.61
CA THR A 6 7.77 5.84 17.87
C THR A 6 7.53 6.64 16.60
N ILE A 7 8.50 6.66 15.68
CA ILE A 7 8.34 7.35 14.39
C ILE A 7 7.29 6.63 13.54
N LEU A 8 7.38 5.30 13.44
CA LEU A 8 6.43 4.52 12.65
C LEU A 8 5.01 4.53 13.22
N GLU A 9 4.86 4.56 14.55
CA GLU A 9 3.56 4.69 15.20
C GLU A 9 2.89 6.01 14.81
N GLY A 10 3.67 7.09 14.67
CA GLY A 10 3.21 8.38 14.17
C GLY A 10 2.75 8.37 12.71
N LEU A 11 3.02 7.31 11.95
CA LEU A 11 2.56 7.12 10.56
C LEU A 11 1.26 6.31 10.47
N TYR A 12 0.82 5.69 11.57
CA TYR A 12 -0.39 4.88 11.57
C TYR A 12 -1.62 5.74 11.22
N GLY A 13 -2.36 5.34 10.19
CA GLY A 13 -3.53 6.06 9.71
C GLY A 13 -3.23 7.33 8.90
N LYS A 14 -1.97 7.59 8.54
CA LYS A 14 -1.60 8.69 7.65
C LYS A 14 -1.53 8.24 6.20
N ASP A 15 -1.95 9.13 5.30
CA ASP A 15 -1.73 8.99 3.88
C ASP A 15 -0.31 9.43 3.49
N LEU A 16 0.19 8.86 2.39
CA LEU A 16 1.40 9.32 1.70
C LEU A 16 1.02 9.69 0.27
N LEU A 17 0.62 10.96 0.07
CA LEU A 17 0.22 11.47 -1.24
C LEU A 17 1.42 12.07 -1.97
N LEU A 18 2.23 12.85 -1.26
CA LEU A 18 3.48 13.42 -1.74
C LEU A 18 4.64 12.95 -0.84
N THR A 19 5.80 12.69 -1.43
CA THR A 19 6.98 12.29 -0.65
C THR A 19 7.45 13.37 0.32
N GLN A 20 7.08 14.63 0.09
CA GLN A 20 7.38 15.77 0.95
C GLN A 20 6.44 15.88 2.16
N ASP A 21 5.33 15.14 2.18
CA ASP A 21 4.40 15.13 3.32
C ASP A 21 5.03 14.45 4.55
N TRP A 22 6.02 13.59 4.30
CA TRP A 22 6.75 12.87 5.33
C TRP A 22 8.18 13.41 5.41
N SER A 23 8.71 13.48 6.63
CA SER A 23 10.10 13.82 6.86
C SER A 23 11.04 12.77 6.28
N THR A 24 12.29 13.17 6.00
CA THR A 24 13.34 12.24 5.56
C THR A 24 13.52 11.11 6.57
N GLU A 25 13.45 11.40 7.87
CA GLU A 25 13.57 10.41 8.93
C GLU A 25 12.42 9.38 8.88
N GLU A 26 11.16 9.81 8.74
CA GLU A 26 10.01 8.91 8.57
C GLU A 26 10.17 7.97 7.36
N ILE A 27 10.67 8.49 6.23
CA ILE A 27 10.90 7.71 5.02
C ILE A 27 12.06 6.71 5.22
N GLU A 28 13.14 7.12 5.87
CA GLU A 28 14.26 6.24 6.19
C GLU A 28 13.84 5.10 7.12
N GLU A 29 13.01 5.38 8.13
CA GLU A 29 12.46 4.37 9.02
C GLU A 29 11.52 3.39 8.29
N LEU A 30 10.64 3.89 7.39
CA LEU A 30 9.83 3.03 6.53
C LEU A 30 10.70 2.15 5.63
N ALA A 31 11.79 2.69 5.06
CA ALA A 31 12.69 1.95 4.20
C ALA A 31 13.38 0.79 4.93
N LYS A 32 13.72 0.95 6.22
CA LYS A 32 14.26 -0.14 7.05
C LYS A 32 13.26 -1.29 7.22
N VAL A 33 11.97 -0.98 7.39
CA VAL A 33 10.90 -2.00 7.43
C VAL A 33 10.84 -2.76 6.11
N ALA A 34 10.88 -2.05 4.97
CA ALA A 34 10.87 -2.68 3.65
C ALA A 34 12.08 -3.61 3.44
N GLN A 35 13.28 -3.19 3.84
CA GLN A 35 14.48 -4.02 3.78
C GLN A 35 14.38 -5.26 4.68
N TRP A 36 13.76 -5.13 5.86
CA TRP A 36 13.52 -6.27 6.73
C TRP A 36 12.54 -7.27 6.11
N MET A 37 11.44 -6.79 5.50
CA MET A 37 10.50 -7.64 4.78
C MET A 37 11.17 -8.35 3.60
N GLU A 38 12.00 -7.65 2.83
CA GLU A 38 12.78 -8.25 1.74
C GLU A 38 13.70 -9.37 2.26
N ARG A 39 14.41 -9.15 3.36
CA ARG A 39 15.28 -10.18 3.97
C ARG A 39 14.49 -11.41 4.42
N LYS A 40 13.26 -11.23 4.93
CA LYS A 40 12.37 -12.31 5.33
C LYS A 40 11.88 -13.11 4.13
N ASP A 41 11.39 -12.42 3.10
CA ASP A 41 10.93 -13.03 1.85
C ASP A 41 12.03 -13.86 1.18
N ARG A 42 13.26 -13.31 1.08
CA ARG A 42 14.42 -14.02 0.51
C ARG A 42 14.81 -15.29 1.29
N LYS A 43 14.45 -15.37 2.57
CA LYS A 43 14.66 -16.56 3.41
C LYS A 43 13.50 -17.55 3.35
N GLY A 44 12.43 -17.25 2.62
CA GLY A 44 11.21 -18.05 2.58
C GLY A 44 10.42 -17.98 3.90
N GLU A 45 10.64 -16.95 4.72
CA GLU A 45 9.93 -16.77 5.98
C GLU A 45 8.57 -16.11 5.71
N SER A 46 7.52 -16.62 6.36
CA SER A 46 6.16 -16.09 6.21
C SER A 46 6.05 -14.64 6.71
N LEU A 47 5.40 -13.79 5.91
CA LEU A 47 5.05 -12.41 6.22
C LEU A 47 3.53 -12.20 6.32
N MET A 48 2.75 -13.26 6.60
CA MET A 48 1.28 -13.24 6.70
C MET A 48 0.79 -12.47 7.95
N LEU A 49 1.01 -11.15 7.99
CA LEU A 49 0.66 -10.27 9.11
C LEU A 49 -0.84 -9.91 9.11
N PHE A 50 -1.49 -9.93 7.96
CA PHE A 50 -2.85 -9.41 7.77
C PHE A 50 -3.75 -10.36 6.94
N PRO A 51 -3.94 -11.64 7.36
CA PRO A 51 -4.60 -12.67 6.57
C PRO A 51 -6.09 -12.42 6.23
N ASN A 52 -6.75 -11.53 6.98
CA ASN A 52 -8.18 -11.25 6.86
C ASN A 52 -8.47 -9.82 6.37
N GLN A 53 -7.48 -9.16 5.76
CA GLN A 53 -7.59 -7.78 5.28
C GLN A 53 -7.65 -7.73 3.75
N LEU A 54 -8.32 -6.70 3.23
CA LEU A 54 -8.37 -6.38 1.81
C LEU A 54 -7.39 -5.26 1.50
N ALA A 55 -6.75 -5.32 0.33
CA ALA A 55 -5.88 -4.25 -0.17
C ALA A 55 -6.38 -3.75 -1.52
N TYR A 56 -7.18 -2.68 -1.49
CA TYR A 56 -7.72 -2.06 -2.70
C TYR A 56 -6.69 -1.17 -3.37
N ALA A 57 -6.67 -1.20 -4.71
CA ALA A 57 -6.00 -0.17 -5.51
C ALA A 57 -6.82 0.19 -6.74
N LEU A 58 -7.06 1.49 -6.90
CA LEU A 58 -7.76 2.09 -8.03
C LEU A 58 -6.75 2.65 -9.02
N PHE A 59 -6.86 2.27 -10.29
CA PHE A 59 -5.97 2.73 -11.35
C PHE A 59 -6.76 3.38 -12.49
N PHE A 60 -6.65 4.70 -12.64
CA PHE A 60 -7.25 5.44 -13.77
C PHE A 60 -6.47 5.27 -15.08
N ASP A 61 -5.21 4.87 -15.01
CA ASP A 61 -4.37 4.58 -16.17
C ASP A 61 -3.64 3.24 -15.99
N ASN A 62 -3.26 2.62 -17.10
CA ASN A 62 -2.63 1.32 -17.09
C ASN A 62 -1.17 1.39 -16.65
N SER A 63 -0.88 0.78 -15.50
CA SER A 63 0.48 0.68 -14.96
C SER A 63 0.79 -0.73 -14.47
N THR A 64 1.33 -1.57 -15.36
CA THR A 64 1.59 -2.99 -15.07
C THR A 64 2.52 -3.18 -13.87
N ARG A 65 3.64 -2.46 -13.83
CA ARG A 65 4.62 -2.62 -12.74
C ARG A 65 4.04 -2.25 -11.38
N THR A 66 3.30 -1.15 -11.31
CA THR A 66 2.68 -0.69 -10.05
C THR A 66 1.59 -1.64 -9.60
N LYS A 67 0.69 -2.07 -10.51
CA LYS A 67 -0.35 -3.07 -10.22
C LYS A 67 0.26 -4.37 -9.68
N SER A 68 1.28 -4.91 -10.34
CA SER A 68 1.95 -6.13 -9.92
C SER A 68 2.68 -6.00 -8.60
N ALA A 69 3.39 -4.88 -8.36
CA ALA A 69 4.09 -4.63 -7.10
C ALA A 69 3.11 -4.49 -5.92
N TRP A 70 2.01 -3.75 -6.11
CA TRP A 70 0.98 -3.58 -5.10
C TRP A 70 0.32 -4.92 -4.73
N ALA A 71 -0.17 -5.66 -5.74
CA ALA A 71 -0.83 -6.93 -5.52
C ALA A 71 0.11 -7.97 -4.89
N GLY A 72 1.37 -8.02 -5.36
CA GLY A 72 2.38 -8.94 -4.81
C GLY A 72 2.76 -8.59 -3.37
N GLY A 73 2.92 -7.31 -3.04
CA GLY A 73 3.20 -6.85 -1.67
C GLY A 73 2.06 -7.20 -0.71
N ALA A 74 0.82 -6.89 -1.09
CA ALA A 74 -0.37 -7.22 -0.32
C ALA A 74 -0.51 -8.73 -0.07
N ALA A 75 -0.35 -9.55 -1.13
CA ALA A 75 -0.43 -11.00 -1.02
C ALA A 75 0.66 -11.59 -0.10
N ARG A 76 1.90 -11.07 -0.15
CA ARG A 76 2.98 -11.47 0.78
C ARG A 76 2.66 -11.15 2.23
N LEU A 77 1.94 -10.05 2.46
CA LEU A 77 1.43 -9.66 3.78
C LEU A 77 0.21 -10.48 4.24
N GLY A 78 -0.30 -11.36 3.38
CA GLY A 78 -1.49 -12.19 3.61
C GLY A 78 -2.82 -11.52 3.29
N MET A 79 -2.81 -10.29 2.79
CA MET A 79 -4.03 -9.60 2.39
C MET A 79 -4.56 -10.15 1.06
N MET A 80 -5.84 -9.93 0.79
CA MET A 80 -6.43 -10.16 -0.53
C MET A 80 -6.37 -8.86 -1.37
N PRO A 81 -5.53 -8.80 -2.43
CA PRO A 81 -5.47 -7.63 -3.29
C PRO A 81 -6.70 -7.51 -4.20
N VAL A 82 -7.26 -6.31 -4.29
CA VAL A 82 -8.38 -5.99 -5.18
C VAL A 82 -7.96 -4.84 -6.08
N ILE A 83 -7.81 -5.10 -7.38
CA ILE A 83 -7.41 -4.09 -8.36
C ILE A 83 -8.65 -3.63 -9.12
N VAL A 84 -8.99 -2.35 -8.96
CA VAL A 84 -10.12 -1.70 -9.63
C VAL A 84 -9.59 -0.88 -10.79
N ASP A 85 -10.18 -1.07 -11.97
CA ASP A 85 -9.89 -0.26 -13.13
C ASP A 85 -10.76 1.01 -13.09
N GLY A 86 -10.14 2.19 -13.16
CA GLY A 86 -10.84 3.47 -13.15
C GLY A 86 -11.83 3.61 -14.30
N SER A 87 -11.59 2.98 -15.45
CA SER A 87 -12.56 2.94 -16.55
C SER A 87 -13.83 2.14 -16.23
N SER A 88 -13.78 1.26 -15.22
CA SER A 88 -14.95 0.51 -14.74
C SER A 88 -15.73 1.24 -13.65
N THR A 89 -15.24 2.39 -13.17
CA THR A 89 -15.93 3.22 -12.17
C THR A 89 -16.95 4.16 -12.82
N GLN A 90 -17.94 4.64 -12.04
CA GLN A 90 -18.95 5.57 -12.55
C GLN A 90 -18.44 7.03 -12.64
N VAL A 91 -17.15 7.27 -12.41
CA VAL A 91 -16.53 8.60 -12.57
C VAL A 91 -16.73 9.15 -13.98
N ALA A 92 -16.64 8.28 -15.00
CA ALA A 92 -16.93 8.66 -16.38
C ALA A 92 -18.41 8.98 -16.66
N HIS A 93 -19.32 8.62 -15.74
CA HIS A 93 -20.76 8.85 -15.80
C HIS A 93 -21.23 9.93 -14.81
N GLY A 94 -20.30 10.67 -14.20
CA GLY A 94 -20.60 11.82 -13.35
C GLY A 94 -20.49 11.59 -11.84
N GLU A 95 -20.06 10.41 -11.40
CA GLU A 95 -19.68 10.18 -10.00
C GLU A 95 -18.43 11.00 -9.65
N THR A 96 -18.43 11.64 -8.49
CA THR A 96 -17.27 12.38 -8.00
C THR A 96 -16.19 11.41 -7.50
N ALA A 97 -14.93 11.84 -7.53
CA ALA A 97 -13.84 11.04 -6.96
C ALA A 97 -14.03 10.74 -5.46
N GLU A 98 -14.74 11.62 -4.75
CA GLU A 98 -15.11 11.44 -3.34
C GLU A 98 -16.14 10.31 -3.17
N GLU A 99 -17.18 10.26 -4.01
CA GLU A 99 -18.19 9.18 -4.00
C GLU A 99 -17.57 7.82 -4.34
N THR A 100 -16.74 7.76 -5.38
CA THR A 100 -16.02 6.53 -5.72
C THR A 100 -15.05 6.12 -4.60
N GLY A 101 -14.38 7.09 -3.97
CA GLY A 101 -13.50 6.84 -2.83
C GLY A 101 -14.24 6.31 -1.59
N ALA A 102 -15.45 6.79 -1.33
CA ALA A 102 -16.27 6.34 -0.20
C ALA A 102 -16.88 4.94 -0.39
N MET A 103 -17.00 4.48 -1.64
CA MET A 103 -17.50 3.14 -1.97
C MET A 103 -16.45 2.04 -1.77
N LEU A 104 -15.16 2.37 -1.97
CA LEU A 104 -14.03 1.44 -1.91
C LEU A 104 -13.53 1.25 -0.46
#